data_AF-A0A3R5WAX5-F1
#
_entry.id   AF-A0A3R5WAX5-F1
#
_cell.length_a   1.000
_cell.length_b   1.000
_cell.length_c   1.000
_cell.angle_alpha   90.00
_cell.angle_beta   90.00
_cell.angle_gamma   90.00
#
_symmetry.space_group_name_H-M   'P 1'
#
loop_
_entity.id
_entity.type
_entity.pdbx_description
1 polymer ?
#
loop_
_entity_poly.entity_id
_entity_poly.type
_entity_poly.pdbx_seq_one_letter_code
_entity_poly.pdbx_strand_id
1 'polypeptide(L)'
;MKKLFHQMMKFGLVGVICFVIDYITGLIVLNVLMALFTDAWFEKASMIGSAAGFIVSVIVNYILSFKFVFERKQELNRRTEFIVFVILSVIGLMINSFMIWIAVGPIYRNSKFLQENVGYNLLYTGAKIIATAVVMVYNFVTRKIFLEKR
;
A
#
# COMPACT_ATOMS: atom_id res chain seq x y z
N MET A 1 -13.93 22.64 -1.36
CA MET A 1 -12.96 22.03 -0.41
C MET A 1 -13.56 20.90 0.45
N LYS A 2 -14.74 21.07 1.08
CA LYS A 2 -15.37 20.01 1.90
C LYS A 2 -15.55 18.65 1.18
N LYS A 3 -15.92 18.66 -0.10
CA LYS A 3 -16.05 17.43 -0.92
C LYS A 3 -14.73 16.68 -1.13
N LEU A 4 -13.61 17.40 -1.32
CA LEU A 4 -12.29 16.80 -1.55
C LEU A 4 -11.75 16.12 -0.29
N PHE A 5 -11.86 16.79 0.86
CA PHE A 5 -11.44 16.21 2.13
C PHE A 5 -12.26 14.94 2.47
N HIS A 6 -13.57 14.97 2.21
CA HIS A 6 -14.43 13.81 2.39
C HIS A 6 -14.07 12.63 1.45
N GLN A 7 -13.73 12.91 0.18
CA GLN A 7 -13.22 11.89 -0.73
C GLN A 7 -11.88 11.31 -0.26
N MET A 8 -10.96 12.16 0.21
CA MET A 8 -9.67 11.72 0.74
C MET A 8 -9.84 10.84 1.98
N MET A 9 -10.78 11.16 2.88
CA MET A 9 -11.11 10.31 4.02
C MET A 9 -11.69 8.96 3.59
N LYS A 10 -12.63 8.95 2.63
CA LYS A 10 -13.17 7.70 2.06
C LYS A 10 -12.07 6.86 1.41
N PHE A 11 -11.15 7.50 0.71
CA PHE A 11 -9.99 6.85 0.11
C PHE A 11 -9.06 6.24 1.17
N GLY A 12 -8.79 6.99 2.24
CA GLY A 12 -8.04 6.50 3.39
C GLY A 12 -8.72 5.28 4.02
N LEU A 13 -10.04 5.32 4.21
CA LEU A 13 -10.82 4.19 4.75
C LEU A 13 -10.74 2.96 3.84
N VAL A 14 -10.89 3.16 2.52
CA VAL A 14 -10.69 2.08 1.53
C VAL A 14 -9.28 1.51 1.64
N GLY A 15 -8.26 2.37 1.79
CA GLY A 15 -6.88 1.97 2.03
C GLY A 15 -6.71 1.10 3.27
N VAL A 16 -7.33 1.47 4.40
CA VAL A 16 -7.31 0.67 5.63
C VAL A 16 -7.97 -0.69 5.43
N ILE A 17 -9.13 -0.74 4.76
CA ILE A 17 -9.80 -2.00 4.44
C ILE A 17 -8.90 -2.89 3.58
N CYS A 18 -8.25 -2.31 2.58
CA CYS A 18 -7.33 -3.04 1.70
C CYS A 18 -6.09 -3.55 2.45
N PHE A 19 -5.58 -2.78 3.41
CA PHE A 19 -4.48 -3.22 4.28
C PHE A 19 -4.89 -4.41 5.16
N VAL A 20 -6.09 -4.38 5.73
CA VAL A 20 -6.63 -5.50 6.52
C VAL A 20 -6.79 -6.75 5.63
N ILE A 21 -7.29 -6.59 4.40
CA ILE A 21 -7.44 -7.70 3.45
C ILE A 21 -6.08 -8.27 3.07
N ASP A 22 -5.10 -7.43 2.76
CA ASP A 22 -3.72 -7.84 2.45
C ASP A 22 -3.16 -8.72 3.59
N TYR A 23 -3.23 -8.21 4.82
CA TYR A 23 -2.73 -8.90 6.00
C TYR A 23 -3.43 -10.25 6.25
N ILE A 24 -4.77 -10.28 6.20
CA ILE A 24 -5.55 -11.50 6.43
C ILE A 24 -5.30 -12.53 5.31
N THR A 25 -5.34 -12.12 4.05
CA THR A 25 -5.09 -13.02 2.91
C THR A 25 -3.67 -13.56 2.96
N GLY A 26 -2.68 -12.72 3.28
CA GLY A 26 -1.30 -13.16 3.45
C GLY A 26 -1.13 -14.18 4.57
N LEU A 27 -1.78 -13.98 5.72
CA LEU A 27 -1.78 -14.95 6.82
C LEU A 27 -2.48 -16.26 6.47
N ILE A 28 -3.62 -16.22 5.76
CA ILE A 28 -4.32 -17.42 5.32
C ILE A 28 -3.42 -18.24 4.40
N VAL A 29 -2.82 -17.62 3.39
CA VAL A 29 -1.93 -18.31 2.44
C VAL A 29 -0.70 -18.86 3.16
N LEU A 30 -0.09 -18.10 4.07
CA LEU A 30 1.02 -18.56 4.89
C LEU A 30 0.63 -19.81 5.68
N ASN A 31 -0.48 -19.77 6.43
CA ASN A 31 -0.90 -20.89 7.27
C ASN A 31 -1.28 -22.13 6.45
N VAL A 32 -1.93 -21.95 5.29
CA VAL A 32 -2.25 -23.06 4.39
C VAL A 32 -0.97 -23.71 3.86
N LEU A 33 0.02 -22.90 3.42
CA LEU A 33 1.29 -23.45 2.94
C LEU A 33 2.09 -24.11 4.06
N MET A 34 2.12 -23.52 5.27
CA MET A 34 2.77 -24.12 6.44
C MET A 34 2.07 -25.41 6.90
N ALA A 35 0.76 -25.58 6.66
CA ALA A 35 0.06 -26.83 6.95
C ALA A 35 0.34 -27.93 5.92
N LEU A 36 0.74 -27.56 4.69
CA LEU A 36 1.00 -28.50 3.59
C LEU A 36 2.49 -28.86 3.45
N PHE A 37 3.39 -28.02 3.96
CA PHE A 37 4.84 -28.17 3.82
C PHE A 37 5.56 -28.08 5.16
N THR A 38 6.83 -28.50 5.22
CA THR A 38 7.67 -28.45 6.42
C THR A 38 8.14 -27.03 6.76
N ASP A 39 8.62 -26.81 7.99
CA ASP A 39 9.10 -25.51 8.49
C ASP A 39 10.16 -24.84 7.62
N ALA A 40 10.94 -25.61 6.85
CA ALA A 40 11.90 -25.09 5.87
C ALA A 40 11.25 -24.24 4.75
N TRP A 41 9.92 -24.30 4.59
CA TRP A 41 9.16 -23.49 3.64
C TRP A 41 8.68 -22.16 4.20
N PHE A 42 8.91 -21.85 5.48
CA PHE A 42 8.40 -20.64 6.11
C PHE A 42 8.75 -19.37 5.33
N GLU A 43 10.01 -19.23 4.89
CA GLU A 43 10.45 -18.07 4.12
C GLU A 43 9.71 -17.96 2.78
N LYS A 44 9.63 -19.05 2.02
CA LYS A 44 8.91 -19.08 0.73
C LYS A 44 7.42 -18.84 0.90
N ALA A 45 6.82 -19.47 1.90
CA ALA A 45 5.40 -19.33 2.22
C ALA A 45 5.06 -17.90 2.64
N SER A 46 5.94 -17.24 3.40
CA SER A 46 5.80 -15.84 3.78
C SER A 46 5.85 -14.91 2.56
N MET A 47 6.80 -15.13 1.64
CA MET A 47 6.89 -14.34 0.41
C MET A 47 5.66 -14.54 -0.50
N ILE A 48 5.21 -15.78 -0.66
CA ILE A 48 4.02 -16.10 -1.47
C ILE A 48 2.76 -15.50 -0.83
N GLY A 49 2.61 -15.62 0.50
CA GLY A 49 1.51 -15.04 1.24
C GLY A 49 1.47 -13.52 1.08
N SER A 50 2.62 -12.85 1.24
CA SER A 50 2.71 -11.40 1.03
C SER A 50 2.36 -10.99 -0.41
N ALA A 51 2.83 -11.71 -1.42
CA ALA A 51 2.49 -11.43 -2.81
C ALA A 51 1.00 -11.64 -3.10
N ALA A 52 0.42 -12.74 -2.60
CA ALA A 52 -0.99 -13.05 -2.77
C ALA A 52 -1.89 -12.01 -2.08
N GLY A 53 -1.58 -11.65 -0.84
CA GLY A 53 -2.27 -10.60 -0.09
C GLY A 53 -2.26 -9.28 -0.85
N PHE A 54 -1.08 -8.89 -1.36
CA PHE A 54 -0.94 -7.65 -2.11
C PHE A 54 -1.78 -7.65 -3.40
N ILE A 55 -1.77 -8.74 -4.17
CA ILE A 55 -2.56 -8.85 -5.40
C ILE A 55 -4.06 -8.74 -5.11
N VAL A 56 -4.57 -9.50 -4.13
CA VAL A 56 -5.99 -9.45 -3.74
C VAL A 56 -6.36 -8.06 -3.25
N SER A 57 -5.50 -7.45 -2.43
CA SER A 57 -5.67 -6.10 -1.91
C SER A 57 -5.74 -5.06 -3.04
N VAL A 58 -4.87 -5.12 -4.06
CA VAL A 58 -4.90 -4.22 -5.21
C VAL A 58 -6.21 -4.35 -6.00
N ILE A 59 -6.71 -5.57 -6.21
CA ILE A 59 -7.98 -5.80 -6.90
C ILE A 59 -9.15 -5.22 -6.10
N VAL A 60 -9.20 -5.49 -4.80
CA VAL A 60 -10.26 -4.94 -3.93
C VAL A 60 -10.17 -3.41 -3.87
N ASN A 61 -8.95 -2.87 -3.80
CA ASN A 61 -8.70 -1.43 -3.80
C ASN A 61 -9.24 -0.79 -5.07
N TYR A 62 -9.05 -1.42 -6.23
CA TYR A 62 -9.63 -0.96 -7.50
C TYR A 62 -11.16 -0.92 -7.42
N ILE A 63 -11.79 -2.02 -7.01
CA ILE A 63 -13.25 -2.13 -6.92
C ILE A 63 -13.83 -1.08 -5.96
N LEU A 64 -13.27 -0.96 -4.76
CA LEU A 64 -13.74 -0.04 -3.73
C LEU A 64 -13.46 1.42 -4.09
N SER A 65 -12.31 1.72 -4.69
CA SER A 65 -11.95 3.07 -5.14
C SER A 65 -13.00 3.61 -6.11
N PHE A 66 -13.40 2.83 -7.11
CA PHE A 66 -14.42 3.25 -8.09
C PHE A 66 -15.86 3.11 -7.61
N LYS A 67 -16.11 2.32 -6.56
CA LYS A 67 -17.46 2.16 -5.99
C LYS A 67 -17.78 3.26 -4.97
N PHE A 68 -16.80 3.72 -4.20
CA PHE A 68 -17.02 4.59 -3.05
C PHE A 68 -16.33 5.95 -3.12
N VAL A 69 -15.26 6.09 -3.91
CA VAL A 69 -14.40 7.30 -3.87
C VAL A 69 -14.47 8.09 -5.17
N PHE A 70 -14.25 7.44 -6.31
CA PHE A 70 -14.10 8.09 -7.61
C PHE A 70 -15.26 7.77 -8.54
N GLU A 71 -15.73 8.78 -9.28
CA GLU A 71 -16.66 8.59 -10.38
C GLU A 71 -15.91 8.15 -11.64
N ARG A 72 -16.39 7.08 -12.29
CA ARG A 72 -15.75 6.53 -13.49
C ARG A 72 -15.87 7.48 -14.67
N LYS A 73 -14.78 7.63 -15.42
CA LYS A 73 -14.83 8.22 -16.76
C LYS A 73 -15.49 7.22 -17.71
N GLN A 74 -16.67 7.55 -18.24
CA GLN A 74 -17.36 6.73 -19.24
C GLN A 74 -16.53 6.45 -20.51
N GLU A 75 -15.55 7.29 -20.81
CA GLU A 75 -14.70 7.18 -22.01
C GLU A 75 -13.55 6.17 -21.86
N LEU A 76 -13.20 5.74 -20.63
CA LEU A 76 -12.10 4.79 -20.44
C LEU A 76 -12.58 3.34 -20.42
N ASN A 77 -11.88 2.49 -21.17
CA ASN A 77 -12.08 1.04 -21.10
C ASN A 77 -11.67 0.49 -19.73
N ARG A 78 -12.46 -0.44 -19.18
CA ARG A 78 -12.21 -1.08 -17.86
C ARG A 78 -10.81 -1.69 -17.74
N ARG A 79 -10.26 -2.24 -18.83
CA ARG A 79 -8.90 -2.81 -18.84
C ARG A 79 -7.85 -1.72 -18.67
N THR A 80 -8.01 -0.58 -19.36
CA THR A 80 -7.09 0.55 -19.27
C THR A 80 -7.13 1.19 -17.88
N GLU A 81 -8.33 1.37 -17.30
CA GLU A 81 -8.48 1.86 -15.92
C GLU A 81 -7.73 0.98 -14.92
N PHE A 82 -7.89 -0.34 -15.04
CA PHE A 82 -7.22 -1.30 -14.18
C PHE A 82 -5.69 -1.28 -14.37
N ILE A 83 -5.20 -1.26 -15.62
CA ILE A 83 -3.75 -1.21 -15.89
C ILE A 83 -3.14 0.07 -15.32
N VAL A 84 -3.75 1.23 -15.55
CA VAL A 84 -3.29 2.51 -14.99
C VAL A 84 -3.30 2.44 -13.46
N PHE A 85 -4.36 1.88 -12.87
CA PHE A 85 -4.45 1.72 -11.43
C PHE A 85 -3.33 0.84 -10.85
N VAL A 86 -3.02 -0.29 -11.51
CA VAL A 86 -1.94 -1.19 -11.09
C VAL A 86 -0.59 -0.49 -11.21
N ILE A 87 -0.30 0.18 -12.33
CA ILE A 87 0.95 0.93 -12.53
C ILE A 87 1.11 2.00 -11.44
N LEU A 88 0.08 2.79 -11.19
CA LEU A 88 0.11 3.82 -10.13
C LEU A 88 0.33 3.19 -8.75
N SER A 89 -0.27 2.04 -8.47
CA SER A 89 -0.11 1.33 -7.20
C SER A 89 1.31 0.77 -7.03
N VAL A 90 1.92 0.26 -8.09
CA VAL A 90 3.32 -0.20 -8.10
C VAL A 90 4.28 0.97 -7.86
N ILE A 91 4.06 2.12 -8.51
CA ILE A 91 4.86 3.32 -8.26
C ILE A 91 4.70 3.78 -6.80
N GLY A 92 3.48 3.77 -6.27
CA GLY A 92 3.23 4.08 -4.86
C GLY A 92 4.00 3.14 -3.92
N LEU A 93 4.07 1.85 -4.24
CA LEU A 93 4.86 0.88 -3.47
C LEU A 93 6.37 1.17 -3.55
N MET A 94 6.88 1.51 -4.74
CA MET A 94 8.29 1.90 -4.90
C MET A 94 8.63 3.15 -4.08
N ILE A 95 7.75 4.15 -4.06
CA ILE A 95 7.89 5.35 -3.23
C ILE A 95 7.92 4.96 -1.74
N ASN A 96 7.01 4.08 -1.30
CA ASN A 96 6.96 3.60 0.08
C ASN A 96 8.31 2.99 0.50
N SER A 97 8.76 1.99 -0.27
CA SER A 97 9.99 1.25 -0.01
C SER A 97 11.23 2.15 -0.04
N PHE A 98 11.28 3.09 -0.99
CA PHE A 98 12.38 4.03 -1.12
C PHE A 98 12.46 5.00 0.07
N MET A 99 11.32 5.52 0.54
CA MET A 99 11.28 6.39 1.73
C MET A 99 11.74 5.66 2.99
N ILE A 100 11.29 4.42 3.20
CA ILE A 100 11.74 3.60 4.34
C ILE A 100 13.25 3.34 4.23
N TRP A 101 13.74 3.00 3.03
CA TRP A 101 15.16 2.75 2.80
C TRP A 101 16.04 3.97 3.10
N ILE A 102 15.63 5.18 2.68
CA ILE A 102 16.35 6.42 3.00
C ILE A 102 16.33 6.69 4.51
N ALA A 103 15.18 6.52 5.17
CA ALA A 103 15.06 6.78 6.59
C ALA A 103 15.95 5.86 7.43
N VAL A 104 15.91 4.55 7.14
CA VAL A 104 16.60 3.51 7.92
C VAL A 104 18.06 3.34 7.49
N GLY A 105 18.39 3.64 6.24
CA GLY A 105 19.74 3.54 5.69
C GLY A 105 20.56 4.80 5.97
N PRO A 106 20.61 5.77 5.06
CA PRO A 106 21.46 6.95 5.18
C PRO A 106 21.09 7.85 6.36
N ILE A 107 19.80 8.11 6.64
CA ILE A 107 19.42 9.06 7.70
C ILE A 107 19.76 8.51 9.09
N TYR A 108 19.41 7.26 9.38
CA TYR A 108 19.73 6.63 10.66
C TYR A 108 21.24 6.43 10.86
N ARG A 109 21.96 5.96 9.82
CA ARG A 109 23.41 5.73 9.93
C ARG A 109 24.20 7.02 10.12
N ASN A 110 23.77 8.12 9.51
CA ASN A 110 24.50 9.37 9.52
C ASN A 110 24.11 10.30 10.69
N SER A 111 23.10 9.93 11.49
CA SER A 111 22.62 10.73 12.63
C SER A 111 22.89 10.02 13.95
N LYS A 112 23.95 10.46 14.65
CA LYS A 112 24.26 9.98 16.00
C LYS A 112 23.13 10.27 16.99
N PHE A 113 22.47 11.42 16.84
CA PHE A 113 21.32 11.80 17.65
C PHE A 113 20.17 10.80 17.54
N LEU A 114 19.88 10.29 16.34
CA LEU A 114 18.85 9.28 16.13
C LEU A 114 19.25 7.94 16.73
N GLN A 115 20.52 7.52 16.60
CA GLN A 115 20.98 6.25 17.19
C GLN A 115 20.94 6.27 18.73
N GLU A 116 21.25 7.41 19.35
CA GLU A 116 21.27 7.54 20.81
C GLU A 116 19.88 7.77 21.42
N ASN A 117 18.99 8.52 20.75
CA ASN A 117 17.70 8.92 21.31
C ASN A 117 16.49 8.16 20.72
N VAL A 118 16.63 7.55 19.54
CA VAL A 118 15.53 6.92 18.81
C VAL A 118 15.93 5.50 18.40
N GLY A 119 15.53 4.51 19.21
CA GLY A 119 15.80 3.12 18.89
C GLY A 119 15.33 2.72 17.49
N TYR A 120 16.05 1.80 16.85
CA TYR A 120 15.84 1.36 15.47
C TYR A 120 14.37 1.03 15.13
N ASN A 121 13.67 0.34 16.04
CA ASN A 121 12.26 -0.02 15.86
C ASN A 121 11.34 1.21 15.79
N LEU A 122 11.61 2.24 16.59
CA LEU A 122 10.80 3.45 16.64
C LEU A 122 10.98 4.26 15.36
N LEU A 123 12.22 4.38 14.88
CA LEU A 123 12.53 5.04 13.62
C LEU A 123 11.92 4.31 12.42
N TYR A 124 12.07 2.99 12.35
CA TYR A 124 11.44 2.17 11.29
C TYR A 124 9.93 2.35 11.27
N THR A 125 9.29 2.32 12.45
CA THR A 125 7.84 2.51 12.57
C THR A 125 7.42 3.91 12.14
N GLY A 126 8.12 4.96 12.59
CA GLY A 126 7.86 6.34 12.19
C GLY A 126 8.03 6.56 10.69
N ALA A 127 9.12 6.05 10.12
CA ALA A 127 9.38 6.09 8.68
C ALA A 127 8.28 5.38 7.89
N LYS A 128 7.83 4.21 8.35
CA LYS A 128 6.74 3.45 7.73
C LYS A 128 5.42 4.21 7.75
N ILE A 129 5.08 4.87 8.87
CA ILE A 129 3.87 5.68 8.99
C ILE A 129 3.92 6.86 8.01
N ILE A 130 5.03 7.61 7.99
CA ILE A 130 5.21 8.77 7.11
C ILE A 130 5.17 8.34 5.64
N ALA A 131 5.91 7.28 5.27
CA ALA A 131 5.91 6.74 3.91
C ALA A 131 4.51 6.30 3.48
N THR A 132 3.76 5.65 4.37
CA THR A 132 2.37 5.25 4.10
C THR A 132 1.46 6.45 3.89
N ALA A 133 1.59 7.50 4.70
CA ALA A 133 0.81 8.73 4.55
C ALA A 133 1.11 9.43 3.21
N VAL A 134 2.38 9.56 2.83
CA VAL A 134 2.79 10.16 1.55
C VAL A 134 2.26 9.34 0.38
N VAL A 135 2.38 8.02 0.43
CA VAL A 135 1.88 7.12 -0.62
C VAL A 135 0.36 7.14 -0.71
N MET A 136 -0.35 7.28 0.41
CA MET A 136 -1.80 7.47 0.41
C MET A 136 -2.18 8.75 -0.35
N VAL A 137 -1.50 9.87 -0.09
CA VAL A 137 -1.73 11.14 -0.78
C VAL A 137 -1.40 11.03 -2.27
N TYR A 138 -0.25 10.44 -2.61
CA TYR A 138 0.13 10.17 -4.01
C TYR A 138 -0.92 9.34 -4.74
N ASN A 139 -1.36 8.22 -4.14
CA ASN A 139 -2.37 7.35 -4.74
C ASN A 139 -3.71 8.08 -4.92
N PHE A 140 -4.11 8.92 -3.95
CA PHE A 140 -5.32 9.71 -4.08
C PHE A 140 -5.22 10.74 -5.21
N VAL A 141 -4.15 11.53 -5.24
CA VAL A 141 -3.95 12.60 -6.22
C VAL A 141 -3.83 12.04 -7.63
N THR A 142 -3.02 11.00 -7.83
CA THR A 142 -2.86 10.38 -9.15
C THR A 142 -4.15 9.75 -9.65
N ARG A 143 -4.86 8.98 -8.81
CA ARG A 143 -6.14 8.38 -9.21
C ARG A 143 -7.19 9.44 -9.52
N LYS A 144 -7.23 10.52 -8.75
CA LYS A 144 -8.10 11.67 -9.04
C LYS A 144 -7.79 12.31 -10.40
N ILE A 145 -6.52 12.56 -10.71
CA ILE A 145 -6.12 13.22 -11.97
C ILE A 145 -6.35 12.31 -13.17
N PHE A 146 -5.91 11.05 -13.09
CA PHE A 146 -5.91 10.14 -14.22
C PHE A 146 -7.26 9.44 -14.43
N LEU A 147 -7.96 9.06 -13.36
CA LEU A 147 -9.11 8.15 -13.41
C LEU A 147 -10.46 8.83 -13.11
N GLU A 148 -10.52 9.95 -12.38
CA GLU A 148 -11.78 10.63 -12.06
C GLU A 148 -12.17 11.62 -13.16
N LYS A 149 -13.44 11.60 -13.59
CA LYS A 149 -13.99 12.57 -14.53
C LYS A 149 -14.00 13.96 -13.88
N ARG A 150 -13.57 14.99 -14.62
CA ARG A 150 -13.67 16.39 -14.13
C ARG A 150 -15.12 16.83 -14.06
#